data_AF-A0A3N6H7T7-F1
#
_entry.id   AF-A0A3N6H7T7-F1
#
_cell.length_a   1.000
_cell.length_b   1.000
_cell.length_c   1.000
_cell.angle_alpha   90.00
_cell.angle_beta   90.00
_cell.angle_gamma   90.00
#
_symmetry.space_group_name_H-M   'P 1'
#
loop_
_entity.id
_entity.type
_entity.pdbx_description
1 polymer ?
#
loop_
_entity_poly.entity_id
_entity_poly.type
_entity_poly.pdbx_seq_one_letter_code
_entity_poly.pdbx_strand_id
1 'polypeptide(L)'
;MSGIRGLGLNPLHDKLLADLEAHRGLILREVRERRSLREIYEDVERLMTAQGYANRHRAYPFGVIAHKVDRVAERRWSPQVFGFGAQALKGLLSDALHGHRDGWSPLWSPYRFSDHPPQPGLWAVEPHLGFRGTGAKFEEILVVTDSKDPEQSAFWLDDDLPHVRRWAEEKVAA
;
A
#
# COMPACT_ATOMS: atom_id res chain seq x y z
N MET A 1 3.86 -11.30 26.34
CA MET A 1 4.62 -10.29 25.58
C MET A 1 3.61 -9.35 24.95
N SER A 2 3.78 -8.04 25.13
CA SER A 2 2.77 -7.03 24.79
C SER A 2 2.94 -6.58 23.35
N GLY A 3 2.25 -7.25 22.42
CA GLY A 3 2.09 -6.74 21.05
C GLY A 3 1.33 -5.41 21.08
N ILE A 4 1.66 -4.50 20.15
CA ILE A 4 1.01 -3.19 20.03
C ILE A 4 -0.46 -3.41 19.71
N ARG A 5 -1.32 -3.33 20.74
CA ARG A 5 -2.76 -3.14 20.59
C ARG A 5 -2.99 -1.64 20.38
N GLY A 6 -4.10 -1.28 19.74
CA GLY A 6 -4.61 0.09 19.88
C GLY A 6 -4.75 0.45 21.36
N LEU A 7 -5.02 1.72 21.68
CA LEU A 7 -5.33 2.10 23.06
C LEU A 7 -6.63 1.37 23.49
N GLY A 8 -6.49 0.16 24.06
CA GLY A 8 -7.59 -0.74 24.44
C GLY A 8 -7.79 -1.96 23.52
N LEU A 9 -8.59 -2.91 24.01
CA LEU A 9 -9.09 -4.05 23.25
C LEU A 9 -10.22 -3.60 22.33
N ASN A 10 -10.08 -3.79 21.02
CA ASN A 10 -11.14 -3.55 20.05
C ASN A 10 -11.22 -4.74 19.08
N PRO A 11 -12.12 -5.71 19.34
CA PRO A 11 -12.24 -6.92 18.51
C PRO A 11 -12.50 -6.64 17.04
N LEU A 12 -13.19 -5.55 16.70
CA LEU A 12 -13.45 -5.17 15.32
C LEU A 12 -12.16 -4.69 14.62
N HIS A 13 -11.40 -3.82 15.29
CA HIS A 13 -10.11 -3.37 14.76
C HIS A 13 -9.11 -4.53 14.65
N ASP A 14 -9.10 -5.42 15.65
CA ASP A 14 -8.28 -6.63 15.65
C ASP A 14 -8.60 -7.54 14.46
N LYS A 15 -9.90 -7.73 14.15
CA LYS A 15 -10.31 -8.48 12.97
C LYS A 15 -9.91 -7.80 11.67
N LEU A 16 -10.07 -6.48 11.55
CA LEU A 16 -9.61 -5.73 10.38
C LEU A 16 -8.09 -5.86 10.18
N LEU A 17 -7.30 -5.81 11.26
CA LEU A 17 -5.86 -6.05 11.20
C LEU A 17 -5.52 -7.47 10.75
N ALA A 18 -6.22 -8.49 11.26
CA ALA A 18 -6.00 -9.88 10.83
C ALA A 18 -6.30 -10.07 9.34
N ASP A 19 -7.41 -9.51 8.84
CA ASP A 19 -7.83 -9.67 7.45
C ASP A 19 -6.92 -8.92 6.44
N LEU A 20 -6.09 -7.97 6.90
CA LEU A 20 -5.05 -7.32 6.10
C LEU A 20 -3.94 -8.29 5.66
N GLU A 21 -3.71 -9.40 6.37
CA GLU A 21 -2.66 -10.37 6.00
C GLU A 21 -2.87 -10.93 4.59
N ALA A 22 -4.12 -11.27 4.26
CA ALA A 22 -4.48 -11.77 2.94
C ALA A 22 -4.15 -10.77 1.82
N HIS A 23 -4.26 -9.47 2.09
CA HIS A 23 -3.94 -8.42 1.13
C HIS A 23 -2.43 -8.31 0.91
N ARG A 24 -1.62 -8.42 1.97
CA ARG A 24 -0.16 -8.46 1.87
C ARG A 24 0.31 -9.61 0.96
N GLY A 25 -0.28 -10.79 1.12
CA GLY A 25 0.00 -11.95 0.27
C GLY A 25 -0.47 -11.78 -1.18
N LEU A 26 -1.69 -11.27 -1.38
CA LEU A 26 -2.27 -10.97 -2.69
C LEU A 26 -1.39 -10.03 -3.50
N ILE A 27 -1.02 -8.89 -2.90
CA ILE A 27 -0.21 -7.86 -3.55
C ILE A 27 1.14 -8.42 -3.99
N LEU A 28 1.87 -9.09 -3.09
CA LEU A 28 3.19 -9.63 -3.43
C LEU A 28 3.11 -10.63 -4.58
N ARG A 29 2.12 -11.53 -4.54
CA ARG A 29 1.90 -12.50 -5.61
C ARG A 29 1.68 -11.82 -6.95
N GLU A 30 0.75 -10.88 -7.03
CA GLU A 30 0.35 -10.28 -8.31
C GLU A 30 1.40 -9.33 -8.88
N VAL A 31 2.21 -8.71 -8.02
CA VAL A 31 3.41 -7.97 -8.42
C VAL A 31 4.42 -8.91 -9.08
N ARG A 32 4.67 -10.09 -8.49
CA ARG A 32 5.58 -11.11 -9.06
C ARG A 32 5.04 -11.70 -10.37
N GLU A 33 3.72 -11.79 -10.50
CA GLU A 33 3.04 -12.16 -11.76
C GLU A 33 3.11 -11.06 -12.84
N ARG A 34 3.66 -9.88 -12.52
CA ARG A 34 3.74 -8.71 -13.41
C ARG A 34 2.36 -8.25 -13.91
N ARG A 35 1.30 -8.42 -13.10
CA ARG A 35 -0.01 -7.82 -13.40
C ARG A 35 0.09 -6.30 -13.45
N SER A 36 -0.83 -5.65 -14.14
CA SER A 36 -0.88 -4.19 -14.14
C SER A 36 -1.21 -3.66 -12.74
N LEU A 37 -0.70 -2.47 -12.40
CA LEU A 37 -1.02 -1.81 -11.14
C LEU A 37 -2.53 -1.61 -10.95
N ARG A 38 -3.24 -1.42 -12.05
CA ARG A 38 -4.69 -1.34 -12.10
C ARG A 38 -5.36 -2.68 -11.74
N GLU A 39 -4.92 -3.80 -12.32
CA GLU A 39 -5.45 -5.12 -11.97
C GLU A 39 -5.22 -5.44 -10.50
N ILE A 40 -4.01 -5.16 -9.98
CA ILE A 40 -3.68 -5.37 -8.57
C ILE A 40 -4.60 -4.52 -7.67
N TYR A 41 -4.85 -3.27 -8.04
CA TYR A 41 -5.83 -2.42 -7.33
C TYR A 41 -7.22 -3.03 -7.31
N GLU A 42 -7.71 -3.46 -8.47
CA GLU A 42 -9.05 -4.04 -8.62
C GLU A 42 -9.19 -5.37 -7.85
N ASP A 43 -8.15 -6.21 -7.82
CA ASP A 43 -8.12 -7.46 -7.08
C ASP A 43 -8.05 -7.24 -5.56
N VAL A 44 -7.28 -6.26 -5.11
CA VAL A 44 -7.28 -5.79 -3.72
C VAL A 44 -8.68 -5.29 -3.32
N GLU A 45 -9.32 -4.46 -4.14
CA GLU A 45 -10.70 -4.00 -3.90
C GLU A 45 -11.69 -5.16 -3.86
N ARG A 46 -11.53 -6.15 -4.75
CA ARG A 46 -12.38 -7.35 -4.81
C ARG A 46 -12.25 -8.17 -3.53
N LEU A 47 -11.02 -8.33 -3.01
CA LEU A 47 -10.76 -9.01 -1.74
C LEU A 47 -11.39 -8.26 -0.56
N MET A 48 -11.21 -6.93 -0.48
CA MET A 48 -11.85 -6.11 0.54
C MET A 48 -13.37 -6.30 0.54
N THR A 49 -13.97 -6.26 -0.65
CA THR A 49 -15.42 -6.43 -0.83
C THR A 49 -15.88 -7.82 -0.41
N ALA A 50 -15.14 -8.87 -0.79
CA ALA A 50 -15.45 -10.25 -0.41
C ALA A 50 -15.38 -10.47 1.11
N GLN A 51 -14.49 -9.75 1.80
CA GLN A 51 -14.40 -9.75 3.27
C GLN A 51 -15.45 -8.85 3.96
N GLY A 52 -16.26 -8.11 3.19
CA GLY A 52 -17.30 -7.22 3.72
C GLY A 52 -16.81 -5.82 4.11
N TYR A 53 -15.65 -5.40 3.61
CA TYR A 53 -15.03 -4.11 3.92
C TYR A 53 -15.13 -3.12 2.76
N ALA A 54 -15.12 -1.83 3.12
CA ALA A 54 -15.01 -0.75 2.17
C ALA A 54 -13.53 -0.41 1.91
N ASN A 55 -13.18 -0.22 0.63
CA ASN A 55 -11.89 0.36 0.25
C ASN A 55 -11.89 1.86 0.58
N ARG A 56 -11.13 2.26 1.62
CA ARG A 56 -11.09 3.65 2.08
C ARG A 56 -10.45 4.60 1.07
N HIS A 57 -9.62 4.10 0.16
CA HIS A 57 -8.98 4.92 -0.87
C HIS A 57 -9.98 5.51 -1.86
N ARG A 58 -11.14 4.88 -2.09
CA ARG A 58 -12.20 5.47 -2.94
C ARG A 58 -12.72 6.82 -2.44
N ALA A 59 -12.52 7.14 -1.16
CA ALA A 59 -12.92 8.41 -0.58
C ALA A 59 -11.88 9.54 -0.73
N TYR A 60 -10.66 9.22 -1.16
CA TYR A 60 -9.60 10.20 -1.41
C TYR A 60 -9.48 10.49 -2.91
N PRO A 61 -9.15 11.74 -3.30
CA PRO A 61 -8.80 12.02 -4.69
C PRO A 61 -7.64 11.10 -5.12
N PHE A 62 -7.77 10.51 -6.31
CA PHE A 62 -6.87 9.53 -6.96
C PHE A 62 -6.96 8.08 -6.51
N GLY A 63 -7.58 7.77 -5.36
CA GLY A 63 -7.85 6.39 -4.94
C GLY A 63 -6.62 5.48 -4.97
N VAL A 64 -5.50 5.94 -4.44
CA VAL A 64 -4.19 5.29 -4.59
C VAL A 64 -3.90 4.34 -3.42
N ILE A 65 -3.61 3.06 -3.68
CA ILE A 65 -3.19 2.11 -2.62
C ILE A 65 -1.67 2.02 -2.45
N ALA A 66 -0.88 2.51 -3.41
CA ALA A 66 0.58 2.51 -3.33
C ALA A 66 1.20 3.52 -4.27
N HIS A 67 2.42 3.96 -3.94
CA HIS A 67 3.20 4.82 -4.82
C HIS A 67 4.70 4.51 -4.79
N LYS A 68 5.41 4.90 -5.85
CA LYS A 68 6.88 4.78 -5.89
C LYS A 68 7.51 5.70 -4.85
N VAL A 69 8.56 5.24 -4.17
CA VAL A 69 9.32 6.03 -3.20
C VAL A 69 10.46 6.74 -3.91
N ASP A 70 10.48 8.07 -3.78
CA ASP A 70 11.52 8.91 -4.35
C ASP A 70 12.38 9.57 -3.28
N ARG A 71 13.65 9.85 -3.62
CA ARG A 71 14.58 10.54 -2.73
C ARG A 71 14.22 12.01 -2.66
N VAL A 72 13.74 12.46 -1.50
CA VAL A 72 13.52 13.89 -1.23
C VAL A 72 14.80 14.50 -0.65
N ALA A 73 15.29 15.60 -1.24
CA ALA A 73 16.40 16.35 -0.67
C ALA A 73 15.91 17.18 0.53
N GLU A 74 16.56 17.05 1.69
CA GLU A 74 16.28 17.91 2.85
C GLU A 74 16.56 19.38 2.51
N ARG A 75 15.61 20.26 2.85
CA ARG A 75 15.76 21.71 2.69
C ARG A 75 15.39 22.43 3.97
N ARG A 76 16.14 23.50 4.23
CA ARG A 76 16.06 24.34 5.45
C ARG A 76 14.71 25.04 5.65
N TRP A 77 13.84 25.04 4.64
CA TRP A 77 12.51 25.66 4.68
C TRP A 77 11.48 24.81 3.92
N SER A 78 10.42 24.40 4.62
CA SER A 78 9.33 23.57 4.10
C SER A 78 7.96 24.19 4.46
N PRO A 79 7.44 25.13 3.65
CA PRO A 79 6.14 25.75 3.92
C PRO A 79 5.01 24.72 3.88
N GLN A 80 4.05 24.88 4.79
CA GLN A 80 2.86 24.03 4.90
C GLN A 80 1.63 24.78 4.40
N VAL A 81 0.74 24.10 3.68
CA VAL A 81 -0.54 24.63 3.21
C VAL A 81 -1.63 23.62 3.62
N PHE A 82 -2.62 24.06 4.39
CA PHE A 82 -3.68 23.21 4.96
C PHE A 82 -3.18 21.99 5.77
N GLY A 83 -2.06 22.13 6.49
CA GLY A 83 -1.49 21.06 7.32
C GLY A 83 -0.70 20.01 6.53
N PHE A 84 -0.62 20.13 5.22
CA PHE A 84 0.26 19.33 4.36
C PHE A 84 1.46 20.17 3.94
N GLY A 85 2.65 19.57 3.89
CA GLY A 85 3.80 20.24 3.29
C GLY A 85 3.50 20.58 1.83
N ALA A 86 3.67 21.84 1.42
CA ALA A 86 3.39 22.28 0.04
C ALA A 86 4.18 21.46 -1.00
N GLN A 87 5.29 20.84 -0.57
CA GLN A 87 6.10 19.94 -1.37
C GLN A 87 5.53 18.52 -1.47
N ALA A 88 4.82 18.00 -0.48
CA ALA A 88 4.14 16.70 -0.58
C ALA A 88 3.03 16.77 -1.64
N LEU A 89 2.29 17.88 -1.65
CA LEU A 89 1.29 18.16 -2.70
C LEU A 89 1.94 18.35 -4.08
N LYS A 90 3.09 19.03 -4.14
CA LYS A 90 3.86 19.23 -5.39
C LYS A 90 4.55 17.95 -5.89
N GLY A 91 5.00 17.08 -4.99
CA GLY A 91 5.58 15.77 -5.28
C GLY A 91 4.54 14.87 -5.92
N LEU A 92 3.38 14.71 -5.27
CA LEU A 92 2.24 13.97 -5.83
C LEU A 92 1.80 14.50 -7.21
N LEU A 93 1.82 15.83 -7.40
CA LEU A 93 1.49 16.45 -8.68
C LEU A 93 2.61 16.28 -9.73
N SER A 94 3.87 16.36 -9.33
CA SER A 94 5.05 16.17 -10.18
C SER A 94 5.20 14.71 -10.63
N ASP A 95 4.90 13.77 -9.75
CA ASP A 95 4.97 12.33 -10.00
C ASP A 95 3.84 11.90 -10.96
N ALA A 96 2.65 12.49 -10.81
CA ALA A 96 1.58 12.37 -11.78
C ALA A 96 1.94 12.97 -13.16
N LEU A 97 2.72 14.05 -13.21
CA LEU A 97 3.09 14.75 -14.45
C LEU A 97 4.30 14.14 -15.18
N HIS A 98 5.33 13.68 -14.46
CA HIS A 98 6.52 13.05 -15.07
C HIS A 98 6.18 11.68 -15.64
N GLY A 99 5.38 10.88 -14.95
CA GLY A 99 4.90 9.61 -15.47
C GLY A 99 4.11 9.75 -16.78
N HIS A 100 3.32 10.81 -16.92
CA HIS A 100 2.51 11.06 -18.11
C HIS A 100 3.33 11.38 -19.38
N ARG A 101 4.59 11.79 -19.25
CA ARG A 101 5.51 12.01 -20.38
C ARG A 101 6.16 10.71 -20.88
N ASP A 102 6.30 9.72 -19.99
CA ASP A 102 6.96 8.43 -20.27
C ASP A 102 5.97 7.25 -20.35
N GLY A 103 4.65 7.51 -20.26
CA GLY A 103 3.60 6.51 -20.47
C GLY A 103 3.34 5.56 -19.28
N TRP A 104 3.84 5.86 -18.08
CA TRP A 104 3.62 5.05 -16.87
C TRP A 104 3.26 5.94 -15.67
N SER A 105 2.64 5.41 -14.63
CA SER A 105 2.28 6.15 -13.41
C SER A 105 3.00 5.59 -12.18
N PRO A 106 3.48 6.46 -11.28
CA PRO A 106 4.01 6.04 -9.99
C PRO A 106 2.90 5.73 -8.97
N LEU A 107 1.62 5.70 -9.36
CA LEU A 107 0.46 5.52 -8.49
C LEU A 107 -0.34 4.26 -8.87
N TRP A 108 -0.78 3.51 -7.85
CA TRP A 108 -1.63 2.32 -8.04
C TRP A 108 -3.09 2.73 -7.87
N SER A 109 -3.81 2.84 -8.98
CA SER A 109 -5.17 3.38 -9.03
C SER A 109 -6.05 2.57 -9.97
N PRO A 110 -7.39 2.72 -9.93
CA PRO A 110 -8.28 2.05 -10.88
C PRO A 110 -8.24 2.65 -12.30
N TYR A 111 -7.43 3.68 -12.54
CA TYR A 111 -7.46 4.45 -13.79
C TYR A 111 -6.43 3.93 -14.81
N ARG A 112 -6.64 4.29 -16.08
CA ARG A 112 -5.83 3.83 -17.23
C ARG A 112 -4.34 4.17 -17.14
N PHE A 113 -3.95 5.20 -16.39
CA PHE A 113 -2.54 5.52 -16.22
C PHE A 113 -1.79 4.48 -15.36
N SER A 114 -2.51 3.64 -14.62
CA SER A 114 -1.97 2.50 -13.85
C SER A 114 -2.03 1.18 -14.66
N ASP A 115 -2.36 1.24 -15.96
CA ASP A 115 -2.49 0.07 -16.87
C ASP A 115 -1.11 -0.37 -17.41
N HIS A 116 -0.18 -0.63 -16.48
CA HIS A 116 1.17 -1.12 -16.76
C HIS A 116 1.68 -1.92 -15.54
N PRO A 117 2.65 -2.83 -15.70
CA PRO A 117 3.22 -3.57 -14.58
C PRO A 117 4.03 -2.66 -13.63
N PRO A 118 4.26 -3.08 -12.37
CA PRO A 118 5.17 -2.41 -11.45
C PRO A 118 6.57 -2.24 -12.06
N GLN A 119 7.10 -1.03 -12.00
CA GLN A 119 8.46 -0.71 -12.43
C GLN A 119 9.46 -1.02 -11.30
N PRO A 120 10.71 -1.42 -11.62
CA PRO A 120 11.74 -1.60 -10.60
C PRO A 120 11.94 -0.37 -9.72
N GLY A 121 12.16 -0.61 -8.42
CA GLY A 121 12.32 0.40 -7.39
C GLY A 121 11.62 0.04 -6.08
N LEU A 122 11.57 1.01 -5.18
CA LEU A 122 10.89 0.91 -3.89
C LEU A 122 9.49 1.50 -4.01
N TRP A 123 8.52 0.84 -3.40
CA TRP A 123 7.11 1.24 -3.40
C TRP A 123 6.57 1.26 -1.97
N ALA A 124 5.94 2.36 -1.57
CA ALA A 124 5.17 2.42 -0.33
C ALA A 124 3.76 1.91 -0.63
N VAL A 125 3.38 0.80 0.00
CA VAL A 125 2.13 0.09 -0.26
C VAL A 125 1.26 0.11 1.00
N GLU A 126 0.03 0.61 0.86
CA GLU A 126 -0.88 0.90 1.98
C GLU A 126 -2.31 0.45 1.67
N PRO A 127 -2.67 -0.85 1.79
CA PRO A 127 -4.07 -1.26 1.76
C PRO A 127 -4.82 -0.76 3.02
N HIS A 128 -6.02 -0.21 2.83
CA HIS A 128 -6.78 0.43 3.91
C HIS A 128 -8.24 -0.05 3.94
N LEU A 129 -8.56 -0.85 4.96
CA LEU A 129 -9.90 -1.39 5.20
C LEU A 129 -10.74 -0.43 6.02
N GLY A 130 -12.03 -0.32 5.68
CA GLY A 130 -13.02 0.42 6.46
C GLY A 130 -14.27 -0.41 6.74
N PHE A 131 -14.75 -0.36 7.99
CA PHE A 131 -16.01 -0.98 8.41
C PHE A 131 -16.68 -0.19 9.53
N ARG A 132 -17.92 0.28 9.31
CA ARG A 132 -18.78 0.94 10.32
C ARG A 132 -18.05 2.00 11.18
N GLY A 133 -17.27 2.88 10.55
CA GLY A 133 -16.54 3.95 11.23
C GLY A 133 -15.20 3.53 11.86
N THR A 134 -14.84 2.25 11.79
CA THR A 134 -13.51 1.73 12.15
C THR A 134 -12.71 1.48 10.87
N GLY A 135 -11.40 1.70 10.91
CA GLY A 135 -10.51 1.35 9.80
C GLY A 135 -9.19 0.80 10.31
N ALA A 136 -8.52 0.02 9.47
CA ALA A 136 -7.17 -0.48 9.71
C ALA A 136 -6.38 -0.44 8.40
N LYS A 137 -5.09 -0.19 8.52
CA LYS A 137 -4.13 -0.20 7.40
C LYS A 137 -2.77 -0.66 7.89
N PHE A 138 -1.96 -1.17 6.98
CA PHE A 138 -0.51 -1.17 7.13
C PHE A 138 0.09 -0.28 6.05
N GLU A 139 1.32 0.16 6.25
CA GLU A 139 2.14 0.78 5.21
C GLU A 139 3.49 0.06 5.21
N GLU A 140 3.84 -0.55 4.09
CA GLU A 140 5.07 -1.35 3.95
C GLU A 140 5.83 -0.97 2.70
N ILE A 141 7.16 -1.18 2.73
CA ILE A 141 8.01 -0.98 1.56
C ILE A 141 8.12 -2.30 0.79
N LEU A 142 7.61 -2.28 -0.44
CA LEU A 142 7.78 -3.36 -1.41
C LEU A 142 8.95 -3.02 -2.33
N VAL A 143 9.88 -3.97 -2.45
CA VAL A 143 10.99 -3.90 -3.40
C VAL A 143 10.57 -4.61 -4.68
N VAL A 144 10.71 -3.94 -5.83
CA VAL A 144 10.53 -4.53 -7.17
C VAL A 144 11.86 -4.47 -7.92
N THR A 145 12.26 -5.57 -8.54
CA THR A 145 13.54 -5.69 -9.28
C THR A 145 13.31 -5.99 -10.77
N ASP A 146 14.39 -5.97 -11.54
CA ASP A 146 14.44 -6.42 -12.93
C ASP A 146 14.72 -7.93 -13.05
N SER A 147 14.79 -8.66 -11.94
CA SER A 147 15.02 -10.10 -11.94
C SER A 147 13.91 -10.85 -12.69
N LYS A 148 14.34 -11.91 -13.40
CA LYS A 148 13.45 -12.87 -14.07
C LYS A 148 12.99 -14.00 -13.15
N ASP A 149 13.65 -14.19 -12.01
CA ASP A 149 13.21 -15.13 -10.99
C ASP A 149 12.03 -14.50 -10.23
N PRO A 150 10.81 -15.09 -10.25
CA PRO A 150 9.65 -14.53 -9.56
C PRO A 150 9.90 -14.24 -8.08
N GLU A 151 10.66 -15.07 -7.37
CA GLU A 151 10.92 -14.87 -5.94
C GLU A 151 11.84 -13.68 -5.66
N GLN A 152 12.75 -13.38 -6.59
CA GLN A 152 13.65 -12.22 -6.52
C GLN A 152 13.08 -10.98 -7.22
N SER A 153 12.02 -11.15 -8.03
CA SER A 153 11.40 -10.08 -8.81
C SER A 153 10.68 -9.06 -7.92
N ALA A 154 10.19 -9.50 -6.76
CA ALA A 154 9.70 -8.61 -5.71
C ALA A 154 9.70 -9.27 -4.33
N PHE A 155 9.88 -8.47 -3.29
CA PHE A 155 9.84 -8.89 -1.88
C PHE A 155 9.55 -7.70 -0.97
N TRP A 156 8.95 -7.95 0.20
CA TRP A 156 8.80 -6.93 1.24
C TRP A 156 10.18 -6.63 1.86
N LEU A 157 10.47 -5.35 2.08
CA LEU A 157 11.78 -4.94 2.60
C LEU A 157 12.02 -5.43 4.03
N ASP A 158 10.94 -5.58 4.80
CA ASP A 158 10.99 -5.99 6.21
C ASP A 158 9.82 -6.94 6.52
N ASP A 159 10.11 -8.07 7.15
CA ASP A 159 9.12 -9.03 7.66
C ASP A 159 9.02 -8.98 9.20
N ASP A 160 9.82 -8.15 9.87
CA ASP A 160 9.89 -8.05 11.34
C ASP A 160 9.07 -6.87 11.90
N LEU A 161 7.92 -6.61 11.27
CA LEU A 161 7.01 -5.51 11.62
C LEU A 161 5.96 -5.93 12.66
N PRO A 162 5.44 -5.00 13.51
CA PRO A 162 4.53 -5.35 14.60
C PRO A 162 3.28 -6.13 14.18
N HIS A 163 2.64 -5.77 13.07
CA HIS A 163 1.46 -6.47 12.55
C HIS A 163 1.81 -7.83 11.94
N VAL A 164 2.98 -7.97 11.32
CA VAL A 164 3.46 -9.25 10.76
C VAL A 164 3.77 -10.25 11.88
N ARG A 165 4.47 -9.81 12.93
CA ARG A 165 4.72 -10.63 14.13
C ARG A 165 3.41 -11.09 14.76
N ARG A 166 2.43 -10.19 14.86
CA ARG A 166 1.11 -10.50 15.40
C ARG A 166 0.41 -11.61 14.60
N TRP A 167 0.38 -11.53 13.27
CA TRP A 167 -0.23 -12.59 12.45
C TRP A 167 0.47 -13.94 12.63
N ALA A 168 1.80 -13.93 12.74
CA ALA A 168 2.57 -15.13 13.02
C ALA A 168 2.22 -15.74 14.40
N GLU A 169 2.10 -14.92 15.44
CA GLU A 169 1.66 -15.35 16.77
C GLU A 169 0.24 -15.93 16.77
N GLU A 170 -0.69 -15.29 16.06
CA GLU A 170 -2.09 -15.74 15.93
C GLU A 170 -2.19 -17.10 15.22
N LYS A 171 -1.35 -17.36 14.22
CA LYS A 171 -1.26 -18.67 13.54
C LYS A 171 -0.71 -19.79 14.42
N VAL A 172 0.21 -19.47 15.33
CA VAL A 172 0.75 -20.45 16.29
C VAL A 172 -0.27 -20.80 17.38
N ALA A 173 -1.18 -19.87 17.68
CA ALA A 173 -2.20 -20.04 18.71
C ALA A 173 -3.49 -20.72 18.24
N ALA A 174 -3.68 -20.88 16.93
CA ALA A 174 -4.86 -21.49 16.30
C ALA A 174 -4.70 -23.00 16.07
#